data_AF-A0AAW5L6Q5-F1
#
_entry.id   AF-A0AAW5L6Q5-F1
#
_cell.length_a   1.000
_cell.length_b   1.000
_cell.length_c   1.000
_cell.angle_alpha   90.00
_cell.angle_beta   90.00
_cell.angle_gamma   90.00
#
_symmetry.space_group_name_H-M   'P 1'
#
loop_
_entity.id
_entity.type
_entity.pdbx_description
1 polymer ?
#
loop_
_entity_poly.entity_id
_entity_poly.type
_entity_poly.pdbx_seq_one_letter_code
_entity_poly.pdbx_strand_id
1 'polypeptide(L)'
;MSVQVVSKEEITKLLHDWYQEMRVQHVLKAGQLKKDIDSKIDKIEENQDILIYYSLLDFRYKMLTGNFEQDLISLGNLDKMDAFLKYYYHFFTFIYATEVGNYSDAKKH
;
A
#
# COMPACT_ATOMS: atom_id res chain seq x y z
N MET A 1 4.11 10.17 30.26
CA MET A 1 4.54 9.83 28.89
C MET A 1 3.48 10.33 27.94
N SER A 2 3.75 11.39 27.18
CA SER A 2 2.82 11.92 26.19
C SER A 2 2.79 10.97 25.01
N VAL A 3 1.76 10.12 24.94
CA VAL A 3 1.47 9.32 23.75
C VAL A 3 1.23 10.33 22.63
N GLN A 4 2.20 10.50 21.72
CA GLN A 4 1.99 11.28 20.50
C GLN A 4 0.92 10.53 19.69
N VAL A 5 -0.31 11.01 19.82
CA VAL A 5 -1.42 10.62 18.96
C VAL A 5 -1.05 11.10 17.57
N VAL A 6 -0.66 10.19 16.69
CA VAL A 6 -0.39 10.52 15.29
C VAL A 6 -1.71 10.91 14.66
N SER A 7 -1.78 12.10 14.09
CA SER A 7 -3.00 12.57 13.46
C SER A 7 -3.26 11.80 12.16
N LYS A 8 -4.54 11.63 11.81
CA LYS A 8 -4.96 11.04 10.52
C LYS A 8 -4.32 11.77 9.32
N GLU A 9 -4.19 13.08 9.41
CA GLU A 9 -3.60 13.90 8.35
C GLU A 9 -2.11 13.60 8.17
N GLU A 10 -1.38 13.45 9.27
CA GLU A 10 0.05 13.14 9.25
C GLU A 10 0.32 11.77 8.61
N ILE A 11 -0.42 10.73 8.98
CA ILE A 11 -0.22 9.41 8.36
C ILE A 11 -0.61 9.41 6.89
N THR A 12 -1.68 10.14 6.53
CA THR A 12 -2.14 10.22 5.13
C THR A 12 -1.07 10.88 4.26
N LYS A 13 -0.41 11.92 4.78
CA LYS A 13 0.72 12.56 4.11
C LYS A 13 1.91 11.61 3.97
N LEU A 14 2.27 10.88 5.03
CA LEU A 14 3.36 9.90 4.96
C LEU A 14 3.10 8.80 3.93
N LEU A 15 1.88 8.27 3.86
CA LEU A 15 1.48 7.28 2.86
C LEU A 15 1.55 7.86 1.44
N HIS A 16 1.13 9.11 1.26
CA HIS A 16 1.27 9.80 -0.03
C HIS A 16 2.74 9.95 -0.45
N ASP A 17 3.58 10.46 0.45
CA ASP A 17 5.01 10.66 0.18
C ASP A 17 5.70 9.32 -0.13
N TRP A 18 5.35 8.27 0.62
CA TRP A 18 5.86 6.92 0.37
C TRP A 18 5.50 6.42 -1.04
N TYR A 19 4.26 6.63 -1.47
CA TYR A 19 3.84 6.29 -2.82
C TYR A 19 4.56 7.10 -3.91
N GLN A 20 4.83 8.39 -3.68
CA GLN A 20 5.62 9.19 -4.63
C GLN A 20 7.03 8.64 -4.81
N GLU A 21 7.72 8.31 -3.71
CA GLU A 21 9.07 7.74 -3.76
C GLU A 21 9.10 6.38 -4.45
N MET A 22 8.06 5.55 -4.28
CA MET A 22 7.92 4.29 -5.03
C MET A 22 7.76 4.52 -6.53
N ARG A 23 7.00 5.54 -6.96
CA ARG A 23 6.79 5.86 -8.38
C ARG A 23 8.07 6.31 -9.08
N VAL A 24 8.92 7.06 -8.39
CA VAL A 24 10.24 7.49 -8.90
C VAL A 24 11.35 6.46 -8.65
N GLN A 25 10.99 5.26 -8.18
CA GLN A 25 11.91 4.14 -7.91
C GLN A 25 13.01 4.46 -6.89
N HIS A 26 12.78 5.40 -5.96
CA HIS A 26 13.71 5.72 -4.88
C HIS A 26 13.63 4.69 -3.75
N VAL A 27 14.14 3.48 -4.00
CA VAL A 27 14.01 2.33 -3.09
C VAL A 27 14.52 2.63 -1.67
N LEU A 28 15.67 3.29 -1.53
CA LEU A 28 16.25 3.61 -0.23
C LEU A 28 15.34 4.54 0.60
N LYS A 29 14.82 5.60 -0.03
CA LYS A 29 13.96 6.58 0.63
C LYS A 29 12.58 6.00 0.91
N ALA A 30 12.04 5.20 -0.01
CA ALA A 30 10.81 4.45 0.22
C ALA A 30 10.94 3.46 1.40
N GLY A 31 12.10 2.81 1.55
CA GLY A 31 12.37 1.93 2.70
C GLY A 31 12.48 2.67 4.04
N GLN A 32 12.99 3.90 4.04
CA GLN A 32 13.00 4.76 5.23
C GLN A 32 11.58 5.17 5.64
N LEU A 33 10.81 5.67 4.68
CA LEU A 33 9.40 6.07 4.91
C LEU A 33 8.56 4.89 5.39
N LYS A 34 8.80 3.68 4.86
CA LYS A 34 8.12 2.47 5.35
C LYS A 34 8.34 2.25 6.85
N LYS A 35 9.59 2.31 7.33
CA LYS A 35 9.90 2.12 8.76
C LYS A 35 9.19 3.16 9.64
N ASP A 36 9.15 4.40 9.19
CA ASP A 36 8.46 5.47 9.91
C ASP A 36 6.95 5.22 9.96
N ILE A 37 6.34 4.78 8.87
CA ILE A 37 4.92 4.42 8.79
C ILE A 37 4.61 3.22 9.68
N ASP A 38 5.39 2.14 9.61
CA ASP A 38 5.22 0.92 10.42
C ASP A 38 5.19 1.27 11.93
N SER A 39 6.03 2.22 12.37
CA SER A 39 6.08 2.65 13.78
C SER A 39 4.86 3.47 14.25
N LYS A 40 4.05 3.95 13.30
CA LYS A 40 2.91 4.87 13.53
C LYS A 40 1.56 4.24 13.20
N ILE A 41 1.52 3.27 12.28
CA ILE A 41 0.29 2.71 11.73
C ILE A 41 -0.54 1.96 12.79
N ASP A 42 0.12 1.27 13.73
CA ASP A 42 -0.53 0.56 14.84
C ASP A 42 -1.29 1.50 15.79
N LYS A 43 -0.99 2.80 15.77
CA LYS A 43 -1.66 3.80 16.61
C LYS A 43 -2.94 4.36 15.99
N ILE A 44 -3.26 3.94 14.75
CA ILE A 44 -4.35 4.46 13.91
C ILE A 44 -5.38 3.36 13.63
N GLU A 45 -5.35 2.26 14.40
CA GLU A 45 -6.20 1.07 14.24
C GLU A 45 -7.70 1.35 14.02
N GLU A 46 -8.22 2.49 14.45
CA GLU A 46 -9.62 2.89 14.26
C GLU A 46 -9.99 3.27 12.81
N ASN A 47 -9.04 3.46 11.88
CA ASN A 47 -9.34 3.83 10.50
C ASN A 47 -9.03 2.72 9.49
N GLN A 48 -10.05 1.89 9.23
CA GLN A 48 -9.95 0.73 8.33
C GLN A 48 -9.49 1.10 6.90
N ASP A 49 -9.89 2.25 6.36
CA ASP A 49 -9.50 2.68 5.01
C ASP A 49 -8.00 2.97 4.91
N ILE A 50 -7.41 3.55 5.96
CA ILE A 50 -5.97 3.83 6.03
C ILE A 50 -5.18 2.53 6.11
N LEU A 51 -5.65 1.54 6.87
CA LEU A 51 -5.01 0.22 6.96
C LEU A 51 -5.06 -0.52 5.62
N ILE A 52 -6.20 -0.44 4.92
CA ILE A 52 -6.34 -1.00 3.57
C ILE A 52 -5.38 -0.29 2.61
N TYR A 53 -5.33 1.05 2.64
CA TYR A 53 -4.44 1.82 1.77
C TYR A 53 -2.97 1.50 2.04
N TYR A 54 -2.57 1.42 3.31
CA TYR A 54 -1.22 1.00 3.71
C TYR A 54 -0.88 -0.39 3.17
N SER A 55 -1.78 -1.37 3.29
CA SER A 55 -1.58 -2.73 2.79
C SER A 55 -1.40 -2.76 1.26
N LEU A 56 -2.17 -1.95 0.52
CA LEU A 56 -2.02 -1.80 -0.92
C LEU A 56 -0.64 -1.23 -1.29
N LEU A 57 -0.18 -0.20 -0.58
CA LEU A 57 1.13 0.40 -0.80
C LEU A 57 2.28 -0.54 -0.41
N ASP A 58 2.13 -1.32 0.66
CA ASP A 58 3.11 -2.33 1.06
C ASP A 58 3.28 -3.42 0.01
N PHE A 59 2.18 -3.86 -0.61
CA PHE A 59 2.24 -4.74 -1.77
C PHE A 59 2.99 -4.10 -2.94
N ARG A 60 2.73 -2.82 -3.25
CA ARG A 60 3.47 -2.10 -4.29
C ARG A 60 4.96 -1.96 -3.98
N TYR A 61 5.32 -1.74 -2.72
CA TYR A 61 6.70 -1.65 -2.27
C TYR A 61 7.41 -3.01 -2.39
N LYS A 62 6.74 -4.10 -2.03
CA LYS A 62 7.26 -5.46 -2.19
C LYS A 62 7.61 -5.77 -3.64
N MET A 63 6.71 -5.44 -4.58
CA MET A 63 7.00 -5.51 -6.02
C MET A 63 8.22 -4.67 -6.42
N LEU A 64 8.37 -3.44 -5.89
CA LEU A 64 9.54 -2.60 -6.16
C LEU A 64 10.85 -3.25 -5.70
N THR A 65 10.81 -3.97 -4.58
CA THR A 65 11.97 -4.67 -4.00
C THR A 65 12.18 -6.08 -4.56
N GLY A 66 11.35 -6.52 -5.52
CA GLY A 66 11.41 -7.87 -6.09
C GLY A 66 10.90 -8.98 -5.17
N ASN A 67 10.16 -8.63 -4.11
CA ASN A 67 9.49 -9.61 -3.26
C ASN A 67 8.06 -9.84 -3.80
N PHE A 68 7.82 -11.02 -4.35
CA PHE A 68 6.54 -11.43 -4.95
C PHE A 68 5.82 -12.51 -4.14
N GLU A 69 6.22 -12.76 -2.88
CA GLU A 69 5.69 -13.87 -2.08
C GLU A 69 4.26 -13.65 -1.57
N GLN A 70 3.72 -12.43 -1.65
CA GLN A 70 2.45 -12.08 -1.02
C GLN A 70 1.36 -11.78 -2.03
N ASP A 71 0.24 -12.49 -1.94
CA ASP A 71 -0.97 -12.21 -2.73
C ASP A 71 -1.84 -11.10 -2.09
N LEU A 72 -2.25 -10.13 -2.92
CA LEU A 72 -3.29 -9.14 -2.61
C LEU A 72 -4.66 -9.77 -2.30
N ILE A 73 -4.84 -11.06 -2.59
CA ILE A 73 -6.08 -11.82 -2.39
C ILE A 73 -6.57 -11.76 -0.94
N SER A 74 -5.67 -11.47 0.01
CA SER A 74 -5.98 -11.38 1.45
C SER A 74 -6.63 -10.06 1.90
N LEU A 75 -6.75 -9.03 1.06
CA LEU A 75 -7.23 -7.69 1.46
C LEU A 75 -8.74 -7.55 1.75
N GLY A 76 -9.48 -8.65 1.79
CA GLY A 76 -10.88 -8.68 2.23
C GLY A 76 -11.89 -8.22 1.16
N ASN A 77 -13.15 -8.06 1.58
CA ASN A 77 -14.28 -7.79 0.66
C ASN A 77 -14.14 -6.44 -0.06
N LEU A 78 -13.72 -6.51 -1.33
CA LEU A 78 -13.62 -5.37 -2.24
C LEU A 78 -14.91 -4.55 -2.28
N ASP A 79 -16.09 -5.17 -2.14
CA ASP A 79 -17.37 -4.47 -2.21
C ASP A 79 -17.52 -3.31 -1.22
N LYS A 80 -16.92 -3.44 -0.02
CA LYS A 80 -16.96 -2.43 1.04
C LYS A 80 -15.92 -1.31 0.86
N MET A 81 -14.99 -1.47 -0.07
CA MET A 81 -13.95 -0.48 -0.32
C MET A 81 -14.50 0.71 -1.09
N ASP A 82 -13.98 1.89 -0.77
CA ASP A 82 -14.22 3.10 -1.56
C ASP A 82 -13.62 2.97 -2.98
N ALA A 83 -14.15 3.74 -3.93
CA ALA A 83 -13.72 3.73 -5.33
C ALA A 83 -12.21 4.00 -5.48
N PHE A 84 -11.65 4.86 -4.64
CA PHE A 84 -10.21 5.14 -4.61
C PHE A 84 -9.39 3.89 -4.28
N LEU A 85 -9.76 3.15 -3.24
CA LEU A 85 -9.06 1.93 -2.82
C LEU A 85 -9.23 0.81 -3.84
N LYS A 86 -10.43 0.68 -4.43
CA LYS A 86 -10.69 -0.26 -5.53
C LYS A 86 -9.78 0.00 -6.72
N TYR A 87 -9.63 1.26 -7.12
CA TYR A 87 -8.72 1.63 -8.21
C TYR A 87 -7.29 1.15 -7.94
N TYR A 88 -6.75 1.43 -6.76
CA TYR A 88 -5.39 0.99 -6.40
C TYR A 88 -5.25 -0.52 -6.31
N TYR A 89 -6.27 -1.21 -5.79
CA TYR A 89 -6.31 -2.67 -5.77
C TYR A 89 -6.18 -3.26 -7.18
N HIS A 90 -7.04 -2.84 -8.10
CA HIS A 90 -7.02 -3.31 -9.48
C HIS A 90 -5.71 -2.95 -10.18
N PHE A 91 -5.26 -1.70 -10.05
CA PHE A 91 -4.03 -1.23 -10.68
C PHE A 91 -2.80 -2.01 -10.22
N PHE A 92 -2.66 -2.25 -8.91
CA PHE A 92 -1.52 -3.01 -8.39
C PHE A 92 -1.62 -4.50 -8.74
N THR A 93 -2.82 -5.07 -8.78
CA THR A 93 -3.03 -6.46 -9.23
C THR A 93 -2.66 -6.63 -10.70
N PHE A 94 -3.04 -5.67 -11.55
CA PHE A 94 -2.66 -5.62 -12.96
C PHE A 94 -1.14 -5.59 -13.13
N ILE A 95 -0.44 -4.71 -12.38
CA ILE A 95 1.03 -4.62 -12.44
C ILE A 95 1.64 -5.97 -12.04
N TYR A 96 1.23 -6.53 -10.90
CA TYR A 96 1.74 -7.81 -10.43
C TYR A 96 1.54 -8.94 -11.45
N ALA A 97 0.32 -9.09 -11.97
CA ALA A 97 0.01 -10.11 -12.95
C ALA A 97 0.83 -9.92 -14.24
N THR A 98 1.13 -8.68 -14.61
CA THR A 98 2.02 -8.36 -15.74
C THR A 98 3.47 -8.75 -15.46
N GLU A 99 4.00 -8.40 -14.29
CA GLU A 99 5.38 -8.73 -13.87
C GLU A 99 5.61 -10.24 -13.74
N VAL A 100 4.61 -10.99 -13.27
CA VAL A 100 4.66 -12.47 -13.17
C VAL A 100 4.40 -13.16 -14.53
N GLY A 101 4.05 -12.40 -15.56
CA GLY A 101 3.78 -12.92 -16.91
C GLY A 101 2.38 -13.54 -17.09
N ASN A 102 1.47 -13.35 -16.14
CA ASN A 102 0.09 -13.79 -16.20
C ASN A 102 -0.82 -12.73 -16.85
N TYR A 103 -0.65 -12.52 -18.15
CA TYR A 103 -1.38 -11.50 -18.91
C TYR A 103 -2.90 -11.75 -19.00
N SER A 104 -3.34 -13.00 -18.86
CA SER A 104 -4.75 -13.37 -18.88
C SER A 104 -5.49 -12.83 -17.66
N ASP A 105 -4.86 -12.88 -16.49
CA ASP A 105 -5.40 -12.29 -15.27
C ASP A 105 -5.20 -10.78 -15.25
N ALA A 106 -4.07 -10.26 -15.76
CA ALA A 106 -3.86 -8.82 -15.87
C ALA A 106 -5.03 -8.13 -16.61
N LYS A 107 -5.51 -8.66 -17.73
CA LYS A 107 -6.63 -8.06 -18.50
C LYS A 107 -7.97 -7.96 -17.74
N LYS A 108 -8.13 -8.68 -16.62
CA LYS A 108 -9.36 -8.66 -15.82
C LYS A 108 -9.38 -7.53 -14.78
N HIS A 109 -8.23 -6.90 -14.55
CA HIS A 109 -8.04 -5.83 -13.57
C HIS A 109 -7.67 -4.52 -14.26
#